data_AF-A0A399XNK5-F1
#
_entry.id   AF-A0A399XNK5-F1
#
_cell.length_a   1.000
_cell.length_b   1.000
_cell.length_c   1.000
_cell.angle_alpha   90.00
_cell.angle_beta   90.00
_cell.angle_gamma   90.00
#
_symmetry.space_group_name_H-M   'P 1'
#
loop_
_entity.id
_entity.type
_entity.pdbx_description
1 polymer ?
#
loop_
_entity_poly.entity_id
_entity_poly.type
_entity_poly.pdbx_seq_one_letter_code
_entity_poly.pdbx_strand_id
1 'polypeptide(L)'
;MTHTPPADLGSSLSERIRRARLLTCSQRRDLLAGFFNGAAADETPGLGLGTAIADFLHWEISSGRIRDGGGSPWWSAINGLLLLDMTAAARREPPEAASPAAIESPGVVGWAELLDGVATRSTRSQSLLWSAHQGSIGWAAEICSGLLAEEPEPERDFARVALAVVDRAARMDVATDGPLLGEMTRSYFPRRYPIDGASLAELCAGLAELGSSATPRPAQSGSR
;
A
#
# COMPACT_ATOMS: atom_id res chain seq x y z
N MET A 1 17.08 13.48 -40.27
CA MET A 1 17.05 13.11 -38.84
C MET A 1 15.76 12.34 -38.61
N THR A 2 15.84 11.01 -38.64
CA THR A 2 14.72 10.11 -38.38
C THR A 2 14.59 9.93 -36.87
N HIS A 3 13.50 10.45 -36.29
CA HIS A 3 13.14 10.20 -34.90
C HIS A 3 12.62 8.76 -34.78
N THR A 4 13.47 7.86 -34.27
CA THR A 4 13.04 6.55 -33.80
C THR A 4 12.23 6.75 -32.51
N PRO A 5 10.98 6.24 -32.42
CA PRO A 5 10.22 6.30 -31.17
C PRO A 5 10.90 5.39 -30.12
N PRO A 6 10.91 5.76 -28.82
CA PRO A 6 11.60 5.00 -27.80
C PRO A 6 10.88 3.67 -27.55
N ALA A 7 11.51 2.57 -27.97
CA ALA A 7 11.00 1.21 -27.83
C ALA A 7 11.04 0.64 -26.39
N ASP A 8 11.39 1.45 -25.38
CA ASP A 8 12.00 0.94 -24.14
C ASP A 8 11.15 1.10 -22.86
N LEU A 9 9.99 1.74 -22.93
CA LEU A 9 9.12 1.96 -21.75
C LEU A 9 8.45 0.65 -21.28
N GLY A 10 7.98 -0.19 -22.21
CA GLY A 10 7.34 -1.47 -21.87
C GLY A 10 8.31 -2.50 -21.29
N SER A 11 9.57 -2.48 -21.73
CA SER A 11 10.66 -3.31 -21.20
C SER A 11 11.02 -2.88 -19.76
N SER A 12 11.17 -1.57 -19.56
CA SER A 12 11.48 -0.96 -18.26
C SER A 12 10.40 -1.22 -17.20
N LEU A 13 9.11 -1.10 -17.57
CA LEU A 13 7.98 -1.37 -16.67
C LEU A 13 7.88 -2.85 -16.29
N SER A 14 8.02 -3.75 -17.27
CA SER A 14 7.98 -5.20 -17.05
C SER A 14 9.10 -5.64 -16.11
N GLU A 15 10.29 -5.08 -16.27
CA GLU A 15 11.44 -5.31 -15.39
C GLU A 15 11.18 -4.79 -13.97
N ARG A 16 10.56 -3.62 -13.81
CA ARG A 16 10.18 -3.08 -12.50
C ARG A 16 9.18 -4.00 -11.77
N ILE A 17 8.13 -4.46 -12.46
CA ILE A 17 7.16 -5.42 -11.91
C ILE A 17 7.84 -6.73 -11.52
N ARG A 18 8.75 -7.23 -12.37
CA ARG A 18 9.54 -8.43 -12.08
C ARG A 18 10.37 -8.26 -10.81
N ARG A 19 11.10 -7.15 -10.68
CA ARG A 19 11.90 -6.83 -9.48
C ARG A 19 11.02 -6.72 -8.22
N ALA A 20 9.88 -6.06 -8.31
CA ALA A 20 8.92 -5.94 -7.21
C ALA A 20 8.45 -7.31 -6.70
N ARG A 21 8.16 -8.24 -7.61
CA ARG A 21 7.73 -9.61 -7.26
C ARG A 21 8.85 -10.46 -6.64
N LEU A 22 10.10 -10.22 -7.04
CA LEU A 22 11.26 -10.96 -6.55
C LEU A 22 11.75 -10.53 -5.16
N LEU A 23 11.17 -9.47 -4.57
CA LEU A 23 11.45 -9.11 -3.19
C LEU A 23 10.96 -10.21 -2.24
N THR A 24 11.90 -10.76 -1.48
CA THR A 24 11.63 -11.74 -0.42
C THR A 24 10.85 -11.13 0.74
N CYS A 25 10.20 -11.97 1.55
CA CYS A 25 9.54 -11.54 2.78
C CYS A 25 10.49 -10.76 3.72
N SER A 26 11.76 -11.17 3.82
CA SER A 26 12.76 -10.44 4.63
C SER A 26 13.03 -9.06 4.03
N GLN A 27 13.37 -9.00 2.74
CA GLN A 27 13.66 -7.73 2.07
C GLN A 27 12.49 -6.75 2.18
N ARG A 28 11.24 -7.23 2.10
CA ARG A 28 10.06 -6.37 2.25
C ARG A 28 9.99 -5.74 3.63
N ARG A 29 10.21 -6.53 4.69
CA ARG A 29 10.25 -6.03 6.06
C ARG A 29 11.40 -5.06 6.26
N ASP A 30 12.58 -5.38 5.74
CA ASP A 30 13.79 -4.56 5.90
C ASP A 30 13.66 -3.21 5.19
N LEU A 31 13.12 -3.19 3.97
CA LEU A 31 12.84 -1.96 3.22
C LEU A 31 11.80 -1.09 3.92
N LEU A 32 10.72 -1.70 4.41
CA LEU A 32 9.66 -0.97 5.09
C LEU A 32 10.15 -0.39 6.43
N ALA A 33 10.85 -1.21 7.23
CA ALA A 33 11.44 -0.79 8.49
C ALA A 33 12.50 0.29 8.27
N GLY A 34 13.36 0.15 7.26
CA GLY A 34 14.38 1.15 6.93
C GLY A 34 13.78 2.50 6.52
N PHE A 35 12.62 2.50 5.86
CA PHE A 35 11.94 3.75 5.51
C PHE A 35 11.30 4.43 6.73
N PHE A 36 10.52 3.70 7.55
CA PHE A 36 9.79 4.30 8.67
C PHE A 36 10.62 4.54 9.93
N ASN A 37 11.65 3.72 10.18
CA ASN A 37 12.47 3.83 11.39
C ASN A 37 13.76 4.63 11.17
N GLY A 38 14.00 5.11 9.94
CA GLY A 38 15.29 5.65 9.53
C GLY A 38 16.27 4.51 9.25
N ALA A 39 16.93 4.53 8.09
CA ALA A 39 17.95 3.56 7.76
C ALA A 39 19.02 3.59 8.86
N ALA A 40 19.40 2.41 9.35
CA ALA A 40 20.37 2.23 10.42
C ALA A 40 21.68 3.00 10.17
N ALA A 41 21.80 4.20 10.73
CA ALA A 41 23.00 4.92 11.14
C ALA A 41 22.59 6.29 11.68
N ASP A 42 22.72 6.46 12.99
CA ASP A 42 22.80 7.71 13.74
C ASP A 42 21.54 8.61 13.84
N GLU A 43 20.98 8.63 15.06
CA GLU A 43 20.22 9.72 15.71
C GLU A 43 18.92 10.23 15.08
N THR A 44 18.46 9.70 13.95
CA THR A 44 17.18 10.13 13.38
C THR A 44 16.02 9.41 14.07
N PRO A 45 15.10 10.11 14.78
CA PRO A 45 13.89 9.46 15.28
C PRO A 45 13.09 8.91 14.10
N GLY A 46 12.52 7.71 14.24
CA GLY A 46 11.60 7.18 13.24
C GLY A 46 10.46 8.16 12.93
N LEU A 47 9.83 8.02 11.77
CA LEU A 47 8.82 8.97 11.27
C LEU A 47 7.60 9.12 12.20
N GLY A 48 7.41 8.20 13.15
CA GLY A 48 6.26 8.21 14.07
C GLY A 48 4.93 7.97 13.35
N LEU A 49 4.98 7.36 12.16
CA LEU A 49 3.86 7.11 11.26
C LEU A 49 4.02 5.74 10.61
N GLY A 50 2.96 5.23 9.97
CA GLY A 50 3.08 4.05 9.10
C GLY A 50 3.10 2.68 9.78
N THR A 51 2.89 2.60 11.10
CA THR A 51 2.70 1.34 11.83
C THR A 51 1.64 0.47 11.15
N ALA A 52 0.52 1.07 10.71
CA ALA A 52 -0.55 0.38 10.00
C ALA A 52 -0.09 -0.27 8.68
N ILE A 53 0.86 0.32 7.97
CA ILE A 53 1.41 -0.25 6.72
C ILE A 53 2.29 -1.46 7.05
N ALA A 54 3.04 -1.41 8.16
CA ALA A 54 3.82 -2.54 8.65
C ALA A 54 2.94 -3.70 9.14
N ASP A 55 1.86 -3.39 9.87
CA ASP A 55 0.86 -4.37 10.29
C ASP A 55 0.18 -5.03 9.07
N PHE A 56 -0.10 -4.24 8.02
CA PHE A 56 -0.66 -4.77 6.79
C PHE A 56 0.31 -5.71 6.07
N LEU A 57 1.59 -5.32 5.90
CA LEU A 57 2.62 -6.20 5.33
C LEU A 57 2.77 -7.50 6.14
N HIS A 58 2.73 -7.40 7.47
CA HIS A 58 2.77 -8.59 8.32
C HIS A 58 1.58 -9.51 8.03
N TRP A 59 0.38 -8.95 7.92
CA TRP A 59 -0.81 -9.71 7.55
C TRP A 59 -0.66 -10.35 6.15
N GLU A 60 -0.24 -9.61 5.12
CA GLU A 60 -0.04 -10.13 3.75
C GLU A 60 0.89 -11.35 3.72
N ILE A 61 1.97 -11.30 4.50
CA ILE A 61 2.90 -12.42 4.63
C ILE A 61 2.26 -13.57 5.40
N SER A 62 1.65 -13.29 6.57
CA SER A 62 1.06 -14.31 7.42
C SER A 62 -0.12 -15.04 6.77
N SER A 63 -0.87 -14.36 5.90
CA SER A 63 -1.99 -14.94 5.15
C SER A 63 -1.53 -15.75 3.94
N GLY A 64 -0.24 -15.71 3.60
CA GLY A 64 0.34 -16.38 2.44
C GLY A 64 0.12 -15.66 1.10
N ARG A 65 -0.35 -14.40 1.11
CA ARG A 65 -0.46 -13.58 -0.11
C ARG A 65 0.91 -13.19 -0.64
N ILE A 66 1.82 -12.89 0.27
CA ILE A 66 3.24 -12.71 -0.01
C ILE A 66 4.00 -13.89 0.58
N ARG A 67 4.61 -14.71 -0.27
CA ARG A 67 5.41 -15.88 0.15
C ARG A 67 6.60 -16.06 -0.78
N ASP A 68 7.78 -16.32 -0.21
CA ASP A 68 8.98 -16.62 -1.00
C ASP A 68 8.71 -17.84 -1.92
N GLY A 69 8.81 -17.62 -3.23
CA GLY A 69 8.54 -18.66 -4.24
C GLY A 69 7.06 -19.05 -4.42
N GLY A 70 6.09 -18.26 -3.94
CA GLY A 70 4.67 -18.52 -4.18
C GLY A 70 3.76 -17.36 -3.80
N GLY A 71 2.54 -17.67 -3.33
CA GLY A 71 1.53 -16.67 -3.00
C GLY A 71 0.93 -16.03 -4.25
N SER A 72 0.38 -14.84 -4.08
CA SER A 72 -0.24 -14.06 -5.15
C SER A 72 0.80 -13.27 -5.94
N PRO A 73 0.86 -13.44 -7.27
CA PRO A 73 1.64 -12.56 -8.14
C PRO A 73 1.22 -11.09 -8.02
N TRP A 74 -0.09 -10.82 -7.91
CA TRP A 74 -0.62 -9.47 -7.85
C TRP A 74 -0.28 -8.75 -6.53
N TRP A 75 -0.53 -9.38 -5.37
CA TRP A 75 -0.18 -8.81 -4.06
C TRP A 75 1.34 -8.60 -3.94
N SER A 76 2.14 -9.57 -4.40
CA SER A 76 3.60 -9.45 -4.41
C SER A 76 4.08 -8.28 -5.27
N ALA A 77 3.44 -8.04 -6.42
CA ALA A 77 3.77 -6.95 -7.31
C ALA A 77 3.41 -5.58 -6.70
N ILE A 78 2.17 -5.39 -6.25
CA ILE A 78 1.72 -4.09 -5.70
C ILE A 78 2.51 -3.69 -4.46
N ASN A 79 2.61 -4.59 -3.48
CA ASN A 79 3.40 -4.33 -2.28
C ASN A 79 4.88 -4.07 -2.64
N GLY A 80 5.41 -4.82 -3.62
CA GLY A 80 6.81 -4.65 -4.03
C GLY A 80 7.04 -3.30 -4.71
N LEU A 81 6.12 -2.84 -5.54
CA LEU A 81 6.18 -1.54 -6.21
C LEU A 81 6.08 -0.38 -5.20
N LEU A 82 5.19 -0.48 -4.21
CA LEU A 82 5.13 0.46 -3.08
C LEU A 82 6.51 0.59 -2.41
N LEU A 83 7.15 -0.53 -2.07
CA LEU A 83 8.46 -0.51 -1.41
C LEU A 83 9.58 0.04 -2.30
N LEU A 84 9.52 -0.23 -3.61
CA LEU A 84 10.45 0.36 -4.57
C LEU A 84 10.25 1.86 -4.70
N ASP A 85 9.01 2.36 -4.67
CA ASP A 85 8.72 3.80 -4.67
C ASP A 85 9.28 4.48 -3.41
N MET A 86 9.03 3.89 -2.24
CA MET A 86 9.55 4.35 -0.95
C MET A 86 11.10 4.39 -0.96
N THR A 87 11.74 3.35 -1.51
CA THR A 87 13.21 3.28 -1.60
C THR A 87 13.78 4.35 -2.53
N ALA A 88 13.15 4.55 -3.70
CA ALA A 88 13.58 5.58 -4.65
C ALA A 88 13.45 6.98 -4.05
N ALA A 89 12.34 7.26 -3.35
CA ALA A 89 12.11 8.52 -2.66
C ALA A 89 13.15 8.77 -1.55
N ALA A 90 13.41 7.76 -0.70
CA ALA A 90 14.38 7.88 0.40
C ALA A 90 15.81 8.15 -0.09
N ARG A 91 16.19 7.61 -1.25
CA ARG A 91 17.52 7.86 -1.84
C ARG A 91 17.63 9.18 -2.58
N ARG A 92 16.51 9.92 -2.73
CA ARG A 92 16.40 11.08 -3.62
C ARG A 92 17.03 10.79 -4.99
N GLU A 93 16.84 9.57 -5.51
CA GLU A 93 17.38 9.20 -6.82
C GLU A 93 16.88 10.24 -7.83
N PRO A 94 17.77 11.04 -8.47
CA PRO A 94 17.33 12.03 -9.43
C PRO A 94 16.60 11.27 -10.55
N PRO A 95 15.52 11.84 -11.13
CA PRO A 95 14.76 11.20 -12.19
C PRO A 95 15.68 10.59 -13.26
N GLU A 96 16.75 11.29 -13.63
CA GLU A 96 17.71 10.91 -14.64
C GLU A 96 18.56 9.65 -14.32
N ALA A 97 18.75 9.30 -13.04
CA ALA A 97 19.46 8.09 -12.59
C ALA A 97 18.49 6.95 -12.22
N ALA A 98 17.22 7.29 -12.03
CA ALA A 98 16.17 6.31 -11.85
C ALA A 98 15.87 5.67 -13.22
N SER A 99 15.60 4.37 -13.24
CA SER A 99 15.05 3.73 -14.46
C SER A 99 13.84 4.55 -14.95
N PRO A 100 13.61 4.73 -16.26
CA PRO A 100 12.48 5.52 -16.76
C PRO A 100 11.12 5.16 -16.12
N ALA A 101 10.92 3.89 -15.75
CA ALA A 101 9.71 3.42 -15.06
C ALA A 101 9.61 3.84 -13.59
N ALA A 102 10.70 4.30 -12.96
CA ALA A 102 10.70 4.89 -11.62
C ALA A 102 10.35 6.39 -11.64
N ILE A 103 10.64 7.08 -12.75
CA ILE A 103 10.36 8.51 -12.93
C ILE A 103 8.86 8.80 -13.02
N GLU A 104 8.05 7.81 -13.42
CA GLU A 104 6.63 8.01 -13.73
C GLU A 104 5.67 7.65 -12.59
N SER A 105 6.10 6.99 -11.50
CA SER A 105 5.18 6.67 -10.41
C SER A 105 4.86 7.92 -9.58
N PRO A 106 3.57 8.34 -9.49
CA PRO A 106 3.17 9.44 -8.59
C PRO A 106 3.53 9.18 -7.13
N GLY A 107 3.67 7.91 -6.76
CA GLY A 107 4.07 7.48 -5.42
C GLY A 107 5.45 7.99 -5.02
N VAL A 108 6.45 7.96 -5.91
CA VAL A 108 7.82 8.40 -5.60
C VAL A 108 7.83 9.88 -5.18
N VAL A 109 7.10 10.73 -5.91
CA VAL A 109 6.96 12.15 -5.58
C VAL A 109 6.26 12.32 -4.23
N GLY A 110 5.15 11.63 -4.00
CA GLY A 110 4.43 11.72 -2.72
C GLY A 110 5.25 11.25 -1.52
N TRP A 111 6.05 10.19 -1.65
CA TRP A 111 6.93 9.72 -0.59
C TRP A 111 8.06 10.72 -0.31
N ALA A 112 8.61 11.38 -1.33
CA ALA A 112 9.60 12.45 -1.14
C ALA A 112 8.98 13.67 -0.43
N GLU A 113 7.77 14.08 -0.81
CA GLU A 113 7.02 15.15 -0.15
C GLU A 113 6.71 14.82 1.31
N LEU A 114 6.38 13.56 1.63
CA LEU A 114 6.21 13.12 3.01
C LEU A 114 7.52 13.30 3.81
N LEU A 115 8.65 12.87 3.26
CA LEU A 115 9.94 12.98 3.95
C LEU A 115 10.31 14.45 4.22
N ASP A 116 10.10 15.34 3.25
CA ASP A 116 10.29 16.78 3.43
C ASP A 116 9.30 17.37 4.45
N GLY A 117 8.05 16.88 4.44
CA GLY A 117 7.02 17.24 5.41
C GLY A 117 7.36 16.86 6.84
N VAL A 118 7.87 15.63 7.06
CA VAL A 118 8.31 15.17 8.38
C VAL A 118 9.53 15.94 8.85
N ALA A 119 10.52 16.19 7.97
CA ALA A 119 11.70 16.98 8.29
C ALA A 119 11.35 18.41 8.76
N THR A 120 10.27 18.98 8.21
CA THR A 120 9.75 20.31 8.59
C THR A 120 8.70 20.27 9.70
N ARG A 121 8.45 19.10 10.31
CA ARG A 121 7.43 18.86 11.36
C ARG A 121 6.03 19.34 10.95
N SER A 122 5.69 19.12 9.69
CA SER A 122 4.39 19.48 9.13
C SER A 122 3.25 18.76 9.84
N THR A 123 2.20 19.49 10.21
CA THR A 123 0.95 18.92 10.71
C THR A 123 0.20 18.11 9.65
N ARG A 124 0.63 18.17 8.39
CA ARG A 124 0.05 17.43 7.25
C ARG A 124 0.72 16.08 7.00
N SER A 125 1.63 15.63 7.86
CA SER A 125 2.43 14.41 7.61
C SER A 125 1.56 13.16 7.44
N GLN A 126 0.45 13.03 8.18
CA GLN A 126 -0.50 11.91 8.00
C GLN A 126 -1.20 11.97 6.64
N SER A 127 -1.66 13.15 6.20
CA SER A 127 -2.31 13.31 4.89
C SER A 127 -1.33 13.12 3.73
N LEU A 128 -0.07 13.56 3.90
CA LEU A 128 1.01 13.33 2.93
C LEU A 128 1.31 11.83 2.81
N LEU A 129 1.35 11.10 3.92
CA LEU A 129 1.51 9.64 3.93
C LEU A 129 0.39 8.96 3.15
N TRP A 130 -0.87 9.33 3.41
CA TRP A 130 -1.99 8.76 2.67
C TRP A 130 -1.94 9.10 1.18
N SER A 131 -1.57 10.34 0.83
CA SER A 131 -1.40 10.75 -0.57
C SER A 131 -0.33 9.93 -1.28
N ALA A 132 0.84 9.76 -0.65
CA ALA A 132 1.93 8.94 -1.18
C ALA A 132 1.52 7.47 -1.34
N HIS A 133 0.88 6.90 -0.32
CA HIS A 133 0.40 5.53 -0.33
C HIS A 133 -0.65 5.29 -1.42
N GLN A 134 -1.65 6.18 -1.55
CA GLN A 134 -2.66 6.08 -2.61
C GLN A 134 -2.05 6.24 -3.99
N GLY A 135 -1.08 7.14 -4.16
CA GLY A 135 -0.33 7.31 -5.40
C GLY A 135 0.40 6.04 -5.83
N SER A 136 1.17 5.43 -4.91
CA SER A 136 1.88 4.17 -5.17
C SER A 136 0.93 3.01 -5.45
N ILE A 137 -0.07 2.78 -4.58
CA ILE A 137 -0.97 1.62 -4.69
C ILE A 137 -1.91 1.75 -5.88
N GLY A 138 -2.47 2.95 -6.12
CA GLY A 138 -3.37 3.19 -7.25
C GLY A 138 -2.67 2.95 -8.58
N TRP A 139 -1.48 3.54 -8.76
CA TRP A 139 -0.68 3.33 -9.96
C TRP A 139 -0.27 1.84 -10.11
N ALA A 140 0.21 1.21 -9.03
CA ALA A 140 0.58 -0.20 -9.06
C ALA A 140 -0.59 -1.13 -9.42
N ALA A 141 -1.80 -0.85 -8.92
CA ALA A 141 -3.01 -1.62 -9.22
C ALA A 141 -3.40 -1.52 -10.70
N GLU A 142 -3.24 -0.34 -11.31
CA GLU A 142 -3.51 -0.14 -12.73
C GLU A 142 -2.53 -0.94 -13.60
N ILE A 143 -1.22 -0.76 -13.40
CA ILE A 143 -0.20 -1.42 -14.22
C ILE A 143 -0.13 -2.95 -13.98
N CYS A 144 -0.56 -3.43 -12.81
CA CYS A 144 -0.61 -4.85 -12.47
C CYS A 144 -1.99 -5.49 -12.72
N SER A 145 -2.92 -4.79 -13.38
CA SER A 145 -4.28 -5.30 -13.65
C SER A 145 -4.30 -6.66 -14.38
N GLY A 146 -3.32 -6.91 -15.26
CA GLY A 146 -3.14 -8.21 -15.90
C GLY A 146 -2.87 -9.34 -14.90
N LEU A 147 -2.05 -9.11 -13.87
CA LEU A 147 -1.81 -10.08 -12.80
C LEU A 147 -3.06 -10.30 -11.94
N LEU A 148 -3.87 -9.26 -11.72
CA LEU A 148 -5.14 -9.39 -11.00
C LEU A 148 -6.11 -10.29 -11.76
N ALA A 149 -6.15 -10.19 -13.09
CA ALA A 149 -7.05 -11.00 -13.92
C ALA A 149 -6.75 -12.51 -13.81
N GLU A 150 -5.51 -12.88 -13.50
CA GLU A 150 -5.08 -14.26 -13.28
C GLU A 150 -5.45 -14.81 -11.90
N GLU A 151 -5.80 -13.95 -10.93
CA GLU A 151 -6.21 -14.38 -9.59
C GLU A 151 -7.58 -15.06 -9.61
N PRO A 152 -7.85 -15.99 -8.67
CA PRO A 152 -9.19 -16.56 -8.46
C PRO A 152 -10.24 -15.47 -8.22
N GLU A 153 -11.47 -15.71 -8.68
CA GLU A 153 -12.55 -14.72 -8.57
C GLU A 153 -12.76 -14.18 -7.14
N PRO A 154 -12.83 -15.02 -6.08
CA PRO A 154 -12.98 -14.50 -4.73
C PRO A 154 -11.81 -13.60 -4.30
N GLU A 155 -10.60 -13.88 -4.77
CA GLU A 155 -9.42 -13.08 -4.45
C GLU A 155 -9.43 -11.73 -5.20
N ARG A 156 -9.92 -11.71 -6.45
CA ARG A 156 -10.13 -10.45 -7.18
C ARG A 156 -11.16 -9.56 -6.50
N ASP A 157 -12.24 -10.15 -6.00
CA ASP A 157 -13.26 -9.40 -5.25
C ASP A 157 -12.69 -8.89 -3.93
N PHE A 158 -11.95 -9.73 -3.22
CA PHE A 158 -11.27 -9.32 -2.00
C PHE A 158 -10.27 -8.18 -2.24
N ALA A 159 -9.45 -8.25 -3.30
CA ALA A 159 -8.54 -7.18 -3.68
C ALA A 159 -9.27 -5.83 -3.87
N ARG A 160 -10.44 -5.82 -4.51
CA ARG A 160 -11.28 -4.61 -4.66
C ARG A 160 -11.78 -4.10 -3.31
N VAL A 161 -12.23 -5.00 -2.43
CA VAL A 161 -12.67 -4.65 -1.08
C VAL A 161 -11.51 -4.03 -0.28
N ALA A 162 -10.33 -4.66 -0.29
CA ALA A 162 -9.15 -4.16 0.40
C ALA A 162 -8.76 -2.75 -0.09
N LEU A 163 -8.70 -2.55 -1.42
CA LEU A 163 -8.43 -1.23 -2.01
C LEU A 163 -9.46 -0.18 -1.57
N ALA A 164 -10.76 -0.52 -1.56
CA ALA A 164 -11.82 0.38 -1.12
C ALA A 164 -11.72 0.73 0.38
N VAL A 165 -11.32 -0.22 1.23
CA VAL A 165 -11.09 0.03 2.66
C VAL A 165 -9.92 1.01 2.86
N VAL A 166 -8.81 0.79 2.17
CA VAL A 166 -7.63 1.67 2.25
C VAL A 166 -7.96 3.08 1.71
N ASP A 167 -8.64 3.18 0.58
CA ASP A 167 -9.10 4.44 -0.01
C ASP A 167 -10.05 5.22 0.95
N ARG A 168 -10.96 4.51 1.64
CA ARG A 168 -11.78 5.14 2.68
C ARG A 168 -10.96 5.64 3.86
N ALA A 169 -9.99 4.86 4.35
CA ALA A 169 -9.11 5.26 5.45
C ALA A 169 -8.30 6.51 5.07
N ALA A 170 -7.79 6.57 3.84
CA ALA A 170 -7.09 7.73 3.31
C ALA A 170 -7.96 8.98 3.23
N ARG A 171 -9.20 8.88 2.72
CA ARG A 171 -10.15 10.01 2.69
C ARG A 171 -10.50 10.56 4.07
N MET A 172 -10.51 9.68 5.07
CA MET A 172 -10.79 10.06 6.46
C MET A 172 -9.55 10.49 7.24
N ASP A 173 -8.38 10.51 6.58
CA ASP A 173 -7.08 10.83 7.17
C ASP A 173 -6.81 10.04 8.46
N VAL A 174 -7.17 8.74 8.46
CA VAL A 174 -7.09 7.89 9.66
C VAL A 174 -5.63 7.79 10.11
N ALA A 175 -5.40 7.96 11.41
CA ALA A 175 -4.07 7.84 12.00
C ALA A 175 -3.45 6.45 11.74
N THR A 176 -2.19 6.42 11.32
CA THR A 176 -1.45 5.20 10.95
C THR A 176 -0.43 4.75 11.99
N ASP A 177 -0.25 5.53 13.05
CA ASP A 177 0.65 5.28 14.18
C ASP A 177 -0.01 4.44 15.29
N GLY A 178 -1.34 4.48 15.38
CA GLY A 178 -2.15 3.72 16.34
C GLY A 178 -2.50 2.28 15.89
N PRO A 179 -3.05 1.46 16.82
CA PRO A 179 -3.33 0.05 16.57
C PRO A 179 -4.59 -0.20 15.72
N LEU A 180 -5.47 0.80 15.56
CA LEU A 180 -6.81 0.66 15.00
C LEU A 180 -6.83 -0.06 13.65
N LEU A 181 -6.03 0.40 12.69
CA LEU A 181 -6.02 -0.18 11.34
C LEU A 181 -5.48 -1.61 11.34
N GLY A 182 -4.43 -1.87 12.12
CA GLY A 182 -3.88 -3.22 12.28
C GLY A 182 -4.86 -4.19 12.94
N GLU A 183 -5.61 -3.74 13.95
CA GLU A 183 -6.67 -4.51 14.58
C GLU A 183 -7.82 -4.79 13.63
N MET A 184 -8.23 -3.81 12.81
CA MET A 184 -9.22 -4.00 11.76
C MET A 184 -8.75 -5.05 10.75
N THR A 185 -7.52 -4.96 10.26
CA THR A 185 -6.96 -5.97 9.36
C THR A 185 -6.99 -7.36 10.00
N ARG A 186 -6.50 -7.51 11.24
CA ARG A 186 -6.48 -8.82 11.93
C ARG A 186 -7.86 -9.41 12.20
N SER A 187 -8.86 -8.55 12.41
CA SER A 187 -10.22 -8.96 12.80
C SER A 187 -11.07 -9.33 11.59
N TYR A 188 -10.95 -8.58 10.49
CA TYR A 188 -11.84 -8.73 9.34
C TYR A 188 -11.18 -9.41 8.14
N PHE A 189 -9.87 -9.22 7.92
CA PHE A 189 -9.27 -9.68 6.68
C PHE A 189 -9.00 -11.19 6.72
N PRO A 190 -9.17 -11.88 5.57
CA PRO A 190 -9.01 -13.33 5.47
C PRO A 190 -7.58 -13.77 5.80
N ARG A 191 -7.47 -14.85 6.59
CA ARG A 191 -6.19 -15.37 7.10
C ARG A 191 -5.46 -16.32 6.16
N ARG A 192 -6.04 -16.62 5.00
CA ARG A 192 -5.47 -17.56 4.03
C ARG A 192 -5.58 -17.01 2.61
N TYR A 193 -4.60 -17.41 1.81
CA TYR A 193 -4.56 -17.21 0.38
C TYR A 193 -4.67 -18.57 -0.34
N PRO A 194 -5.49 -18.68 -1.40
CA PRO A 194 -6.50 -17.70 -1.79
C PRO A 194 -7.65 -17.64 -0.78
N ILE A 195 -8.38 -16.53 -0.76
CA ILE A 195 -9.67 -16.45 -0.04
C ILE A 195 -10.70 -17.37 -0.70
N ASP A 196 -11.56 -18.00 0.09
CA ASP A 196 -12.74 -18.71 -0.41
C ASP A 196 -14.01 -17.84 -0.39
N GLY A 197 -15.05 -18.28 -1.10
CA GLY A 197 -16.29 -17.50 -1.21
C GLY A 197 -17.03 -17.29 0.12
N ALA A 198 -16.90 -18.22 1.07
CA ALA A 198 -17.53 -18.09 2.39
C ALA A 198 -16.84 -17.01 3.22
N SER A 199 -15.50 -17.04 3.28
CA SER A 199 -14.67 -16.03 3.94
C SER A 199 -14.87 -14.64 3.33
N LEU A 200 -15.05 -14.56 2.01
CA LEU A 200 -15.38 -13.29 1.33
C LEU A 200 -16.76 -12.76 1.77
N ALA A 201 -17.77 -13.62 1.84
CA ALA A 201 -19.10 -13.24 2.27
C ALA A 201 -19.11 -12.75 3.73
N GLU A 202 -18.38 -13.43 4.62
CA GLU A 202 -18.20 -13.02 6.02
C GLU A 202 -17.53 -11.65 6.14
N LEU A 203 -16.47 -11.40 5.36
CA LEU A 203 -15.81 -10.08 5.30
C LEU A 203 -16.80 -8.99 4.87
N CYS A 204 -17.53 -9.21 3.78
CA CYS A 204 -18.49 -8.23 3.26
C CYS A 204 -19.60 -7.92 4.27
N ALA A 205 -20.12 -8.94 4.97
CA ALA A 205 -21.11 -8.76 6.03
C ALA A 205 -20.55 -7.93 7.20
N GLY A 206 -19.35 -8.29 7.69
CA GLY A 206 -18.71 -7.56 8.80
C GLY A 206 -18.42 -6.09 8.46
N LEU A 207 -18.01 -5.79 7.24
CA LEU A 207 -17.80 -4.41 6.78
C LEU A 207 -19.11 -3.62 6.64
N ALA A 208 -20.20 -4.26 6.23
CA ALA A 208 -21.51 -3.62 6.14
C ALA A 208 -22.07 -3.21 7.52
N GLU A 209 -21.85 -4.04 8.54
CA GLU A 209 -22.24 -3.75 9.92
C GLU A 209 -21.47 -2.56 10.51
N LEU A 210 -20.16 -2.48 10.24
CA LEU A 210 -19.34 -1.31 10.60
C LEU A 210 -19.82 -0.03 9.90
N GLY A 211 -20.20 -0.14 8.62
CA GLY A 211 -20.75 0.98 7.86
C GLY A 211 -22.08 1.50 8.41
N SER A 212 -22.94 0.60 8.87
CA SER A 212 -24.28 0.92 9.39
C SER A 212 -24.24 1.47 10.82
N SER A 213 -23.28 1.02 11.63
CA SER A 213 -23.06 1.47 13.01
C SER A 213 -22.56 2.92 13.12
N ALA A 214 -22.11 3.52 12.01
CA ALA A 214 -21.65 4.91 11.94
C ALA A 214 -22.79 5.94 11.70
N THR A 215 -24.06 5.52 11.67
CA THR A 215 -25.19 6.44 11.48
C THR A 215 -25.54 7.12 12.82
N PRO A 216 -25.43 8.45 12.96
CA PRO A 216 -25.83 9.14 14.19
C PRO A 216 -27.34 8.95 14.40
N ARG A 217 -27.72 8.40 15.55
CA ARG A 217 -29.12 8.36 15.98
C ARG A 217 -29.61 9.82 16.04
N PRO A 218 -30.67 10.23 15.33
CA PRO A 218 -31.18 11.59 15.46
C PRO A 218 -31.55 11.81 16.92
N ALA A 219 -31.02 12.91 17.49
CA ALA A 219 -31.34 13.32 18.84
C ALA A 219 -32.86 13.38 18.96
N GLN A 220 -33.42 12.53 19.83
CA GLN A 220 -34.80 12.67 20.23
C GLN A 220 -34.89 13.98 21.01
N SER A 221 -35.32 15.04 20.32
CA SER A 221 -35.75 16.28 20.94
C SER A 221 -36.94 15.95 21.84
N GLY A 222 -36.65 15.75 23.12
CA GLY A 222 -37.67 15.68 24.15
C GLY A 222 -38.30 17.07 24.28
N SER A 223 -39.47 17.25 23.69
CA SER A 223 -40.35 18.36 24.01
C SER A 223 -40.72 18.30 25.49
N ARG A 224 -40.42 19.37 26.21
CA ARG A 224 -41.17 19.79 27.40
C ARG A 224 -41.83 21.12 27.07
#